data_AF-A0A9D2KQQ9-F1
#
_entry.id   AF-A0A9D2KQQ9-F1
#
_cell.length_a   1.000
_cell.length_b   1.000
_cell.length_c   1.000
_cell.angle_alpha   90.00
_cell.angle_beta   90.00
_cell.angle_gamma   90.00
#
_symmetry.space_group_name_H-M   'P 1'
#
loop_
_entity.id
_entity.type
_entity.pdbx_description
1 polymer ?
#
loop_
_entity_poly.entity_id
_entity_poly.type
_entity_poly.pdbx_seq_one_letter_code
_entity_poly.pdbx_strand_id
1 'polypeptide(L)'
;MKQMTNRKTATKLLLVQWSRFQNVSMRLEGSTLFTGVNTSGKSTILDAMTYLLTGNTQFNKAAKDRDRTVVAYVRGIQRATVRRGI
;
A
#
# COMPACT_ATOMS: atom_id res chain seq x y z
N MET A 1 4.64 -10.91 -38.68
CA MET A 1 4.24 -11.80 -37.56
C MET A 1 4.02 -10.94 -36.33
N LYS A 2 2.78 -10.79 -35.83
CA LYS A 2 2.50 -10.02 -34.61
C LYS A 2 2.91 -10.88 -33.40
N GLN A 3 3.92 -10.45 -32.66
CA GLN A 3 4.24 -11.09 -31.38
C GLN A 3 3.02 -10.96 -30.45
N MET A 4 2.44 -12.10 -30.06
CA MET A 4 1.45 -12.15 -29.00
C MET A 4 2.16 -11.96 -27.66
N THR A 5 2.18 -10.73 -27.15
CA THR A 5 2.69 -10.47 -25.81
C THR A 5 1.66 -10.99 -24.80
N ASN A 6 2.03 -12.04 -24.04
CA ASN A 6 1.22 -12.55 -22.93
C ASN A 6 1.34 -11.61 -21.71
N ARG A 7 1.06 -10.32 -21.92
CA ARG A 7 1.13 -9.29 -20.89
C ARG A 7 -0.10 -9.43 -19.99
N LYS A 8 0.12 -9.78 -18.73
CA LYS A 8 -0.91 -9.71 -17.70
C LYS A 8 -1.12 -8.26 -17.28
N THR A 9 -2.38 -7.86 -17.12
CA THR A 9 -2.78 -6.52 -16.69
C THR A 9 -3.49 -6.62 -15.35
N ALA A 10 -3.10 -5.78 -14.39
CA ALA A 10 -3.84 -5.65 -13.14
C ALA A 10 -5.14 -4.90 -13.39
N THR A 11 -6.28 -5.50 -13.04
CA THR A 11 -7.63 -4.96 -13.31
C THR A 11 -8.33 -4.47 -12.04
N LYS A 12 -7.87 -4.95 -10.88
CA LYS A 12 -8.48 -4.65 -9.58
C LYS A 12 -7.47 -4.80 -8.47
N LEU A 13 -7.57 -3.92 -7.46
CA LEU A 13 -6.87 -4.02 -6.19
C LEU A 13 -7.90 -4.10 -5.07
N LEU A 14 -7.78 -5.11 -4.22
CA LEU A 14 -8.59 -5.25 -3.01
C LEU A 14 -7.66 -5.14 -1.80
N LEU A 15 -7.91 -4.14 -0.96
CA LEU A 15 -7.23 -3.94 0.32
C LEU A 15 -8.14 -4.40 1.45
N VAL A 16 -7.73 -5.44 2.17
CA VAL A 16 -8.42 -5.98 3.34
C VAL A 16 -7.53 -5.82 4.55
N GLN A 17 -8.05 -5.15 5.59
CA GLN A 17 -7.35 -4.90 6.85
C GLN A 17 -5.92 -4.36 6.66
N TRP A 18 -5.73 -3.50 5.66
CA TRP A 18 -4.44 -2.91 5.31
C TRP A 18 -4.37 -1.47 5.81
N SER A 19 -3.65 -1.27 6.91
CA SER A 19 -3.50 0.00 7.62
C SER A 19 -4.87 0.59 7.99
N ARG A 20 -5.28 1.67 7.33
CA ARG A 20 -6.59 2.32 7.55
C ARG A 20 -7.70 1.75 6.64
N PHE A 21 -7.35 0.92 5.65
CA PHE A 21 -8.29 0.34 4.69
C PHE A 21 -8.84 -0.99 5.21
N GLN A 22 -10.13 -1.05 5.53
CA GLN A 22 -10.76 -2.26 6.09
C GLN A 22 -11.18 -3.26 5.01
N ASN A 23 -11.91 -2.79 4.00
CA ASN A 23 -12.33 -3.57 2.85
C ASN A 23 -12.59 -2.59 1.69
N VAL A 24 -11.53 -2.26 0.94
CA VAL A 24 -11.60 -1.27 -0.13
C VAL A 24 -11.16 -1.90 -1.44
N SER A 25 -12.08 -1.86 -2.40
CA SER A 25 -11.87 -2.36 -3.77
C SER A 25 -11.69 -1.18 -4.71
N MET A 26 -10.65 -1.22 -5.54
CA MET A 26 -10.35 -0.21 -6.56
C MET A 26 -10.19 -0.88 -7.92
N ARG A 27 -10.81 -0.32 -8.96
CA ARG A 27 -10.60 -0.74 -10.35
C ARG A 27 -9.27 -0.15 -10.83
N LEU A 28 -8.49 -0.95 -11.54
CA LEU A 28 -7.23 -0.54 -12.15
C LEU A 28 -7.36 -0.68 -13.67
N GLU A 29 -6.98 0.35 -14.40
CA GLU A 29 -6.98 0.37 -15.86
C GLU A 29 -5.82 1.19 -16.36
N GLY A 30 -5.15 0.72 -17.42
CA GLY A 30 -4.08 1.44 -18.10
C GLY A 30 -3.12 2.15 -17.13
N SER A 31 -3.24 3.48 -17.07
CA SER A 31 -2.65 4.31 -16.03
C SER A 31 -3.73 4.76 -15.04
N THR A 32 -3.50 4.52 -13.74
CA THR A 32 -4.43 4.89 -12.66
C THR A 32 -3.78 5.90 -11.73
N LEU A 33 -4.38 7.07 -11.58
CA LEU A 33 -3.89 8.16 -10.73
C LEU A 33 -4.52 8.08 -9.32
N PHE A 34 -3.68 8.00 -8.29
CA PHE A 34 -4.10 8.15 -6.90
C PHE A 34 -3.87 9.60 -6.44
N THR A 35 -4.94 10.37 -6.26
CA THR A 35 -4.91 11.78 -5.84
C THR A 35 -5.71 12.04 -4.57
N GLY A 36 -5.52 13.21 -3.96
CA GLY A 36 -6.19 13.64 -2.72
C GLY A 36 -5.27 14.36 -1.74
N VAL A 37 -5.83 14.83 -0.63
CA VAL A 37 -5.11 15.59 0.42
C VAL A 37 -4.01 14.77 1.10
N ASN A 38 -3.04 15.43 1.75
CA ASN A 38 -2.02 14.74 2.54
C ASN A 38 -2.67 13.82 3.59
N THR A 39 -1.99 12.71 3.92
CA THR A 39 -2.47 11.73 4.92
C THR A 39 -3.74 10.95 4.50
N SER A 40 -4.22 11.11 3.26
CA SER A 40 -5.37 10.34 2.73
C SER A 40 -5.10 8.85 2.43
N GLY A 41 -3.84 8.41 2.54
CA GLY A 41 -3.46 7.00 2.33
C GLY A 41 -2.92 6.65 0.94
N LYS A 42 -2.66 7.64 0.07
CA LYS A 42 -2.08 7.42 -1.27
C LYS A 42 -0.79 6.58 -1.26
N SER A 43 0.20 6.99 -0.45
CA SER A 43 1.45 6.24 -0.32
C SER A 43 1.23 4.85 0.27
N THR A 44 0.21 4.67 1.13
CA THR A 44 -0.14 3.37 1.71
C THR A 44 -0.71 2.39 0.68
N ILE A 45 -1.42 2.89 -0.35
CA ILE A 45 -1.87 2.07 -1.48
C ILE A 45 -0.66 1.62 -2.32
N LEU A 46 0.26 2.55 -2.62
CA LEU A 46 1.48 2.23 -3.36
C LEU A 46 2.36 1.24 -2.61
N ASP A 47 2.53 1.42 -1.29
CA ASP A 47 3.23 0.49 -0.40
C ASP A 47 2.63 -0.92 -0.46
N ALA A 48 1.29 -1.04 -0.44
CA ALA A 48 0.61 -2.33 -0.58
C ALA A 48 0.92 -3.02 -1.91
N MET A 49 0.86 -2.25 -3.01
CA MET A 49 1.16 -2.76 -4.36
C MET A 49 2.62 -3.17 -4.50
N THR A 50 3.56 -2.36 -4.02
CA THR A 50 4.99 -2.68 -4.06
C THR A 50 5.29 -3.91 -3.23
N TYR A 51 4.71 -4.03 -2.02
CA TYR A 51 4.86 -5.21 -1.19
C TYR A 51 4.30 -6.47 -1.85
N LEU A 52 3.09 -6.40 -2.41
CA LEU A 52 2.47 -7.52 -3.14
C LEU A 52 3.34 -8.03 -4.29
N LEU A 53 3.96 -7.11 -5.05
CA LEU A 53 4.70 -7.46 -6.27
C LEU A 53 6.16 -7.87 -6.01
N THR A 54 6.76 -7.41 -4.91
CA THR A 54 8.22 -7.50 -4.70
C THR A 54 8.64 -8.01 -3.32
N GLY A 55 7.73 -8.04 -2.35
CA GLY A 55 8.06 -8.32 -0.95
C GLY A 55 8.80 -7.19 -0.22
N ASN A 56 9.00 -6.02 -0.84
CA ASN A 56 9.70 -4.89 -0.21
C ASN A 56 8.93 -4.34 1.00
N THR A 57 9.62 -4.25 2.14
CA THR A 57 9.08 -3.83 3.43
C THR A 57 9.50 -2.40 3.83
N GLN A 58 10.21 -1.68 2.96
CA GLN A 58 10.56 -0.26 3.17
C GLN A 58 9.35 0.65 2.90
N PHE A 59 8.39 0.63 3.81
CA PHE A 59 7.16 1.40 3.68
C PHE A 59 7.37 2.89 3.88
N ASN A 60 6.65 3.70 3.08
CA ASN A 60 6.54 5.15 3.24
C ASN A 60 7.89 5.83 3.52
N LYS A 61 8.90 5.57 2.68
CA LYS A 61 10.31 5.94 2.85
C LYS A 61 10.58 7.42 3.19
N ALA A 62 9.66 8.30 2.81
CA ALA A 62 9.71 9.73 3.12
C ALA A 62 9.28 10.09 4.56
N ALA A 63 8.59 9.19 5.26
CA ALA A 63 8.17 9.39 6.64
C ALA A 63 9.34 9.24 7.61
N LYS A 64 9.28 9.98 8.73
CA LYS A 64 10.31 9.96 9.79
C LYS A 64 10.38 8.63 10.56
N ASP A 65 9.30 7.85 10.57
CA ASP A 65 9.21 6.55 11.26
C ASP A 65 9.59 5.39 10.30
N ARG A 66 10.89 5.16 10.14
CA ARG A 66 11.42 4.18 9.17
C ARG A 66 11.47 2.73 9.68
N ASP A 67 11.47 2.50 11.00
CA ASP A 67 11.55 1.15 11.56
C ASP A 67 10.19 0.68 12.07
N ARG A 68 9.27 0.37 11.14
CA ARG A 68 8.05 -0.37 11.45
C ARG A 68 8.18 -1.78 10.92
N THR A 69 7.84 -2.77 11.74
CA THR A 69 7.64 -4.13 11.24
C THR A 69 6.46 -4.14 10.26
N VAL A 70 6.41 -5.14 9.38
CA VAL A 70 5.27 -5.33 8.46
C VAL A 70 3.95 -5.33 9.24
N VAL A 71 3.88 -6.09 10.33
CA VAL A 71 2.68 -6.15 11.19
C VAL A 71 2.31 -4.78 11.76
N ALA A 72 3.29 -4.01 12.26
CA ALA A 72 3.03 -2.68 12.80
C ALA A 72 2.49 -1.73 11.72
N TYR A 73 3.06 -1.77 10.51
CA TYR A 73 2.59 -0.95 9.39
C TYR A 73 1.18 -1.33 8.94
N VAL A 74 0.95 -2.63 8.70
CA VAL A 74 -0.35 -3.18 8.26
C VAL A 74 -1.45 -2.94 9.29
N ARG A 75 -1.12 -2.92 10.59
CA ARG A 75 -2.11 -2.57 11.63
C ARG A 75 -2.25 -1.07 11.89
N GLY A 76 -1.51 -0.22 11.17
CA GLY A 76 -1.52 1.22 11.39
C GLY A 76 -0.97 1.65 12.76
N ILE A 77 -0.18 0.79 13.42
CA ILE A 77 0.43 1.07 14.71
C ILE A 77 1.48 2.15 14.50
N GLN A 78 1.34 3.24 15.24
CA GLN A 78 2.30 4.35 15.26
C GLN A 78 3.16 4.24 16.53
N ARG A 79 4.42 4.71 16.46
CA ARG A 79 5.31 4.74 17.64
C ARG A 79 4.70 5.50 18.83
N ALA A 80 3.85 6.49 18.56
CA ALA A 80 3.11 7.23 19.60
C ALA A 80 2.13 6.33 20.39
N THR A 81 1.55 5.30 19.77
CA THR A 81 0.67 4.33 20.43
C THR A 81 1.45 3.39 21.35
N VAL A 82 2.66 2.99 20.94
CA VAL A 82 3.56 2.11 21.72
C VAL A 82 4.04 2.78 23.02
N ARG A 83 4.24 4.11 23.00
CA ARG A 83 4.62 4.87 24.21
C ARG A 83 3.50 5.01 25.24
N ARG A 84 2.26 4.62 24.93
CA ARG A 84 1.10 4.72 25.83
C ARG A 84 0.77 3.41 26.58
N GLY A 85 1.65 2.41 26.58
CA GLY A 85 1.56 1.29 27.51
C GLY A 85 0.25 0.48 27.42
N ILE A 86 -0.08 0.04 26.21
CA ILE A 86 -0.99 -1.08 25.96
C ILE A 86 -0.18 -2.20 25.30
#